data_AF-A0A1F7QLE3-F1
#
_entry.id   AF-A0A1F7QLE3-F1
#
_cell.length_a   1.000
_cell.length_b   1.000
_cell.length_c   1.000
_cell.angle_alpha   90.00
_cell.angle_beta   90.00
_cell.angle_gamma   90.00
#
_symmetry.space_group_name_H-M   'P 1'
#
loop_
_entity.id
_entity.type
_entity.pdbx_description
1 polymer ?
#
loop_
_entity_poly.entity_id
_entity_poly.type
_entity_poly.pdbx_seq_one_letter_code
_entity_poly.pdbx_strand_id
1 'polypeptide(L)' 'MARVPYVEPEGAPEDVARVFAGVRQRAGRVLNFFKALAHFPAAAAAAETLLGALRTATLDAKLRELAYLKTSQVNGCAY' A
#
# COMPACT_ATOMS: atom_id res chain seq x y z
N MET A 1 7.48 -5.14 13.71
CA MET A 1 6.28 -6.00 13.57
C MET A 1 5.03 -5.16 13.78
N ALA A 2 3.89 -5.57 13.22
CA ALA A 2 2.64 -4.82 13.40
C ALA A 2 2.14 -4.89 14.85
N ARG A 3 1.63 -3.76 15.34
CA ARG A 3 0.98 -3.67 16.66
C ARG A 3 -0.52 -4.00 16.61
N VAL A 4 -1.13 -3.75 15.45
CA VAL A 4 -2.52 -4.13 15.16
C VAL A 4 -2.52 -5.42 14.34
N PRO A 5 -3.52 -6.30 14.53
CA PRO A 5 -3.63 -7.50 13.70
C PRO A 5 -3.84 -7.10 12.24
N TYR A 6 -3.38 -7.93 11.32
CA TYR A 6 -3.65 -7.73 9.90
C TYR A 6 -5.05 -8.22 9.55
N VAL A 7 -5.72 -7.49 8.67
CA VAL A 7 -6.89 -8.02 7.97
C VAL A 7 -6.37 -8.91 6.85
N GLU A 8 -6.66 -10.20 6.95
CA GLU A 8 -6.28 -11.15 5.90
C GLU A 8 -7.27 -11.10 4.73
N PRO A 9 -6.83 -11.34 3.49
CA PRO A 9 -7.71 -11.30 2.32
C PRO A 9 -8.86 -12.30 2.38
N GLU A 10 -8.65 -13.44 3.03
CA GLU A 10 -9.65 -14.49 3.19
C GLU A 10 -10.75 -14.02 4.15
N GLY A 11 -11.95 -13.79 3.61
CA GLY A 11 -13.09 -13.33 4.40
C GLY A 11 -13.13 -11.81 4.68
N ALA A 12 -12.29 -11.03 3.99
CA ALA A 12 -12.36 -9.57 4.06
C ALA A 12 -13.72 -9.06 3.52
N PRO A 13 -14.29 -7.98 4.12
CA PRO A 13 -15.47 -7.31 3.59
C PRO A 13 -15.30 -6.89 2.12
N GLU A 14 -16.39 -6.77 1.37
CA GLU A 14 -16.36 -6.58 -0.09
C GLU A 14 -15.55 -5.35 -0.55
N ASP A 15 -15.65 -4.25 0.19
CA ASP A 15 -14.93 -3.01 -0.07
C ASP A 15 -13.41 -3.18 0.08
N VAL A 16 -12.96 -3.89 1.13
CA VAL A 16 -11.56 -4.27 1.34
C VAL A 16 -11.08 -5.27 0.30
N ALA A 17 -11.91 -6.27 -0.04
CA ALA A 17 -11.58 -7.29 -1.02
C ALA A 17 -11.27 -6.69 -2.40
N ARG A 18 -12.01 -5.64 -2.80
CA ARG A 18 -11.77 -4.90 -4.05
C ARG A 18 -10.40 -4.22 -4.07
N VAL A 19 -10.03 -3.55 -2.98
CA VAL A 19 -8.71 -2.91 -2.82
C VAL A 19 -7.60 -3.96 -2.87
N PHE A 20 -7.78 -5.09 -2.17
CA PHE A 20 -6.80 -6.17 -2.16
C PHE A 20 -6.60 -6.81 -3.53
N ALA A 21 -7.67 -6.96 -4.32
CA ALA A 21 -7.58 -7.46 -5.69
C ALA A 21 -6.74 -6.52 -6.57
N GLY A 22 -6.99 -5.20 -6.51
CA GLY A 22 -6.22 -4.20 -7.25
C GLY A 22 -4.73 -4.18 -6.86
N VAL A 23 -4.43 -4.29 -5.57
CA VAL A 23 -3.06 -4.40 -5.07
C VAL A 23 -2.40 -5.70 -5.52
N ARG A 24 -3.09 -6.84 -5.42
CA ARG A 24 -2.56 -8.16 -5.83
C ARG A 24 -2.26 -8.22 -7.32
N GLN A 25 -3.13 -7.66 -8.16
CA GLN A 25 -2.90 -7.59 -9.61
C GLN A 25 -1.60 -6.85 -9.94
N ARG A 26 -1.29 -5.79 -9.19
CA ARG A 26 -0.11 -4.95 -9.45
C ARG A 26 1.18 -5.46 -8.79
N ALA A 27 1.10 -6.00 -7.57
CA ALA A 27 2.27 -6.34 -6.77
C ALA A 27 2.48 -7.85 -6.61
N GLY A 28 1.63 -8.69 -7.20
CA GLY A 28 1.63 -10.15 -7.04
C GLY A 28 1.15 -10.65 -5.67
N ARG A 29 1.04 -9.77 -4.68
CA ARG A 29 0.59 -10.06 -3.31
C ARG A 29 -0.03 -8.83 -2.66
N VAL A 30 -0.82 -9.04 -1.60
CA VAL A 30 -1.30 -7.95 -0.74
C VAL A 30 -0.19 -7.58 0.25
N LEU A 31 0.28 -6.33 0.20
CA LEU A 31 1.34 -5.84 1.09
C LEU A 31 0.78 -5.61 2.51
N ASN A 32 1.62 -5.82 3.53
CA ASN A 32 1.24 -5.64 4.94
C ASN A 32 0.72 -4.23 5.25
N PHE A 33 1.21 -3.22 4.54
CA PHE A 33 0.68 -1.86 4.59
C PHE A 33 -0.84 -1.80 4.33
N PHE A 34 -1.32 -2.46 3.26
CA PHE A 34 -2.75 -2.50 2.93
C PHE A 34 -3.53 -3.36 3.92
N LYS A 35 -2.95 -4.48 4.39
CA LYS A 35 -3.58 -5.32 5.42
C LYS A 35 -3.80 -4.60 6.75
N ALA A 36 -2.89 -3.70 7.12
CA ALA A 36 -3.04 -2.86 8.31
C ALA A 36 -4.07 -1.74 8.10
N LEU A 37 -4.06 -1.09 6.93
CA LEU A 37 -5.01 -0.03 6.60
C LEU A 37 -6.44 -0.54 6.40
N ALA A 38 -6.63 -1.82 6.10
CA ALA A 38 -7.93 -2.42 5.86
C ALA A 38 -8.90 -2.38 7.06
N HIS A 39 -8.43 -2.08 8.28
CA HIS A 39 -9.31 -1.69 9.39
C HIS A 39 -10.12 -0.42 9.11
N PHE A 40 -9.66 0.39 8.16
CA PHE A 40 -10.30 1.61 7.67
C PHE A 40 -10.40 1.54 6.13
N PRO A 41 -11.42 0.87 5.57
CA PRO A 41 -11.50 0.57 4.14
C PRO A 41 -11.35 1.80 3.22
N ALA A 42 -11.97 2.93 3.61
CA ALA A 42 -11.84 4.19 2.87
C ALA A 42 -10.38 4.69 2.81
N ALA A 43 -9.60 4.52 3.89
CA ALA A 43 -8.19 4.89 3.91
C ALA A 43 -7.34 3.96 3.05
N ALA A 44 -7.63 2.65 3.06
CA ALA A 44 -6.96 1.68 2.19
C ALA A 44 -7.19 1.99 0.69
N ALA A 45 -8.43 2.31 0.31
CA ALA A 45 -8.77 2.72 -1.05
C ALA A 45 -8.08 4.04 -1.45
N ALA A 46 -8.10 5.05 -0.58
CA ALA A 46 -7.43 6.33 -0.83
C ALA A 46 -5.91 6.15 -1.01
N ALA A 47 -5.28 5.31 -0.17
CA ALA A 47 -3.87 4.99 -0.30
C ALA A 47 -3.55 4.27 -1.62
N GLU A 48 -4.41 3.35 -2.06
CA GLU A 48 -4.27 2.71 -3.37
C GLU A 48 -4.33 3.73 -4.50
N THR A 49 -5.32 4.63 -4.48
CA THR A 49 -5.46 5.69 -5.48
C THR A 49 -4.23 6.60 -5.53
N LEU A 50 -3.76 7.08 -4.37
CA LEU A 50 -2.58 7.94 -4.28
C LEU A 50 -1.33 7.25 -4.85
N LEU A 51 -1.06 6.01 -4.42
CA LEU A 51 0.09 5.24 -4.91
C LEU A 51 -0.04 4.91 -6.40
N GLY A 52 -1.25 4.74 -6.91
CA GLY A 52 -1.54 4.64 -8.34
C GLY A 52 -1.15 5.91 -9.10
N ALA A 53 -1.60 7.07 -8.63
CA ALA A 53 -1.30 8.36 -9.23
C ALA A 53 0.21 8.68 -9.25
N LEU A 54 0.95 8.35 -8.19
CA LEU A 54 2.40 8.59 -8.16
C LEU A 54 3.16 7.81 -9.25
N ARG A 55 2.59 6.72 -9.78
CA ARG A 55 3.19 5.96 -10.88
C ARG A 55 3.09 6.66 -12.22
N THR A 56 2.14 7.57 -12.40
CA THR A 56 1.95 8.34 -13.65
C THR A 56 2.80 9.61 -13.69
N ALA A 57 3.57 9.90 -12.64
CA ALA A 57 4.50 11.02 -12.61
C ALA A 57 5.55 10.92 -13.73
N THR A 58 5.99 12.08 -14.23
CA THR A 58 7.03 12.20 -15.27
C THR A 58 8.43 11.84 -14.77
N LEU A 59 8.61 11.66 -13.45
CA LEU A 59 9.86 11.25 -12.84
C LEU A 59 10.20 9.80 -13.22
N ASP A 60 11.47 9.54 -13.57
CA ASP A 60 11.97 8.19 -13.83
C ASP A 60 11.66 7.24 -12.67
N ALA A 61 11.32 6.00 -13.01
CA ALA A 61 10.87 5.00 -12.03
C ALA A 61 11.93 4.73 -10.94
N LYS A 62 13.23 4.65 -11.30
CA LYS A 62 14.29 4.42 -10.31
C LYS A 62 14.50 5.63 -9.41
N LEU A 63 14.38 6.83 -9.95
CA LEU A 63 14.46 8.05 -9.15
C LEU A 63 13.28 8.18 -8.18
N ARG A 64 12.07 7.78 -8.59
CA ARG A 64 10.91 7.74 -7.71
C ARG A 64 11.10 6.75 -6.55
N GLU A 65 11.60 5.55 -6.83
CA GLU A 65 11.91 4.58 -5.77
C GLU A 65 13.03 5.08 -4.85
N LEU A 66 14.07 5.74 -5.39
CA LEU A 66 15.12 6.36 -4.58
C LEU A 66 14.55 7.43 -3.63
N ALA A 67 13.61 8.25 -4.11
CA ALA A 67 12.93 9.24 -3.28
C ALA A 67 12.17 8.60 -2.12
N TYR A 68 11.45 7.49 -2.36
CA TYR A 68 10.78 6.73 -1.30
C TYR A 68 11.78 6.19 -0.29
N LEU A 69 12.83 5.48 -0.74
CA LEU A 69 13.83 4.90 0.13
C LEU A 69 14.55 5.96 0.98
N LYS A 70 14.96 7.08 0.36
CA LYS A 70 15.68 8.13 1.07
C LYS A 70 14.80 8.80 2.12
N THR A 71 13.53 9.04 1.79
CA THR A 71 12.57 9.63 2.74
C THR A 71 12.29 8.69 3.90
N SER A 72 12.11 7.39 3.64
CA SER A 72 11.96 6.38 4.70
C SER A 72 13.16 6.33 5.63
N GLN A 73 14.39 6.40 5.09
CA GLN A 73 15.61 6.44 5.89
C GLN A 73 15.67 7.68 6.80
N VAL A 74 15.38 8.86 6.25
CA VAL A 74 15.37 10.12 7.02
C VAL A 74 14.33 10.07 8.15
N ASN A 75 13.19 9.42 7.90
CA ASN A 75 12.12 9.27 8.88
C ASN A 75 12.29 8.06 9.83
N GLY A 76 13.33 7.25 9.68
CA GLY A 76 13.49 6.01 10.46
C GLY A 76 12.39 4.98 10.22
N CYS A 77 11.74 5.00 9.05
CA CYS A 77 10.69 4.06 8.67
C CYS A 77 11.32 2.76 8.17
N ALA A 78 11.32 1.73 9.02
CA ALA A 78 12.00 0.46 8.74
C ALA A 78 11.25 -0.49 7.79
N TYR A 79 9.92 -0.33 7.68
CA TYR A 79 9.09 -1.05 6.70
C TYR A 79 9.05 -0.26 5.40
#